data_AF-A0A9C8ABN4-F1
#
_entry.id   AF-A0A9C8ABN4-F1
#
_cell.length_a   1.000
_cell.length_b   1.000
_cell.length_c   1.000
_cell.angle_alpha   90.00
_cell.angle_beta   90.00
_cell.angle_gamma   90.00
#
_symmetry.space_group_name_H-M   'P 1'
#
loop_
_entity.id
_entity.type
_entity.pdbx_description
1 polymer ?
#
loop_
_entity_poly.entity_id
_entity_poly.type
_entity_poly.pdbx_seq_one_letter_code
_entity_poly.pdbx_strand_id
1 'polypeptide(L)' 'MGFEIISVRNLQGFGNLQGFALFISVRNLQGFGNLQGFALFISVRNLQGFGNLEGFALALNWLK' A
#
# COMPACT_ATOMS: atom_id res chain seq x y z
N MET A 1 -8.55 6.64 15.13
CA MET A 1 -7.91 5.98 13.98
C MET A 1 -6.42 6.13 14.17
N GLY A 2 -5.70 5.02 14.40
CA GLY A 2 -4.24 5.04 14.47
C GLY A 2 -3.66 5.13 13.07
N PHE A 3 -2.53 5.82 12.92
CA PHE A 3 -1.74 5.81 11.70
C PHE A 3 -0.47 5.00 11.97
N GLU A 4 -0.17 4.04 11.11
CA GLU A 4 1.08 3.30 11.14
C GLU A 4 1.98 3.73 9.98
N ILE A 5 3.25 3.94 10.29
CA ILE A 5 4.29 4.22 9.30
C ILE A 5 5.16 2.99 9.18
N ILE A 6 5.22 2.42 7.98
CA ILE A 6 5.99 1.22 7.69
C ILE A 6 7.03 1.55 6.62
N SER A 7 8.30 1.26 6.92
CA SER A 7 9.40 1.37 5.96
C SER A 7 9.97 -0.01 5.70
N VAL A 8 9.88 -0.45 4.45
CA VAL A 8 10.25 -1.81 4.04
C VAL A 8 11.06 -1.76 2.75
N ARG A 9 11.99 -2.70 2.55
CA ARG A 9 12.81 -2.70 1.34
C ARG A 9 12.08 -3.34 0.16
N ASN A 10 11.48 -4.51 0.39
CA ASN A 10 10.62 -5.20 -0.55
C ASN A 10 9.35 -5.60 0.19
N LEU A 11 8.20 -5.40 -0.43
CA LEU A 11 6.91 -5.87 0.09
C LEU A 11 6.22 -6.68 -1.00
N GLN A 12 5.85 -7.92 -0.68
CA GLN A 12 5.22 -8.86 -1.61
C GLN A 12 3.94 -9.43 -1.02
N GLY A 13 2.89 -9.50 -1.84
CA GLY A 13 1.73 -10.37 -1.59
C GLY A 13 0.94 -10.04 -0.33
N PHE A 14 0.53 -8.78 -0.16
CA PHE A 14 -0.31 -8.40 0.99
C PHE A 14 -1.79 -8.26 0.57
N GLY A 15 -2.72 -8.83 1.35
CA GLY A 15 -4.16 -8.64 1.17
C GLY A 15 -4.99 -9.01 2.39
N ASN A 16 -6.30 -8.76 2.32
CA ASN A 16 -7.30 -8.95 3.38
C ASN A 16 -7.07 -8.06 4.61
N LEU A 17 -7.14 -6.75 4.41
CA LEU A 17 -7.11 -5.78 5.50
C LEU A 17 -8.45 -5.06 5.59
N GLN A 18 -8.83 -4.64 6.81
CA GLN A 18 -10.01 -3.81 7.06
C GLN A 18 -9.68 -2.64 7.99
N GLY A 19 -10.04 -1.42 7.57
CA GLY A 19 -10.24 -0.26 8.47
C GLY A 19 -9.01 0.43 9.06
N PHE A 20 -8.00 0.79 8.25
CA PHE A 20 -6.89 1.63 8.72
C PHE A 20 -6.29 2.57 7.66
N ALA A 21 -5.56 3.59 8.15
CA ALA A 21 -4.78 4.50 7.32
C ALA A 21 -3.29 4.16 7.47
N LEU A 22 -2.59 3.96 6.35
CA LEU A 22 -1.21 3.49 6.35
C LEU A 22 -0.30 4.31 5.45
N PHE A 23 0.89 4.64 5.95
CA PHE A 23 1.94 5.30 5.18
C PHE A 23 3.09 4.31 4.95
N ILE A 24 3.32 3.94 3.69
CA ILE A 24 4.35 2.97 3.29
C ILE A 24 5.43 3.67 2.48
N SER A 25 6.68 3.47 2.87
CA SER A 25 7.83 3.71 1.99
C SER A 25 8.45 2.36 1.63
N VAL A 26 8.43 2.01 0.35
CA VAL A 26 8.92 0.72 -0.14
C VAL A 26 9.78 0.87 -1.38
N ARG A 27 10.88 0.14 -1.51
CA ARG A 27 11.68 0.21 -2.76
C ARG A 27 11.00 -0.58 -3.88
N ASN A 28 10.58 -1.81 -3.60
CA ASN A 28 9.85 -2.65 -4.57
C ASN A 28 8.55 -3.18 -3.94
N LEU A 29 7.41 -2.85 -4.55
CA LEU A 29 6.09 -3.35 -4.18
C LEU A 29 5.58 -4.31 -5.26
N GLN A 30 5.24 -5.53 -4.88
CA GLN A 30 4.73 -6.56 -5.80
C GLN A 30 3.49 -7.26 -5.24
N GLY A 31 2.36 -7.13 -5.96
CA GLY A 31 1.12 -7.84 -5.66
C GLY A 31 0.45 -7.38 -4.37
N PHE A 32 -0.59 -6.55 -4.48
CA PHE A 32 -1.52 -6.34 -3.37
C PHE A 32 -2.97 -6.33 -3.85
N GLY A 33 -3.91 -6.72 -2.98
CA GLY A 33 -5.34 -6.74 -3.30
C GLY A 33 -6.21 -7.12 -2.10
N ASN A 34 -7.53 -7.06 -2.25
CA ASN A 34 -8.52 -7.28 -1.19
C ASN A 34 -8.37 -6.31 0.00
N LEU A 35 -8.49 -5.01 -0.27
CA LEU A 35 -8.49 -3.96 0.75
C LEU A 35 -9.87 -3.30 0.78
N GLN A 36 -10.48 -3.17 1.96
CA GLN A 36 -11.77 -2.51 2.14
C GLN A 36 -11.71 -1.37 3.17
N GLY A 37 -12.02 -0.13 2.75
CA GLY A 37 -12.03 1.03 3.64
C GLY A 37 -10.64 1.52 4.04
N PHE A 38 -9.75 1.72 3.05
CA PHE A 38 -8.34 2.05 3.25
C PHE A 38 -7.95 3.43 2.74
N ALA A 39 -7.02 4.08 3.44
CA ALA A 39 -6.24 5.19 2.90
C ALA A 39 -4.75 4.81 2.92
N LEU A 40 -4.14 4.67 1.75
CA LEU A 40 -2.72 4.36 1.60
C LEU A 40 -1.97 5.51 0.93
N PHE A 41 -0.89 5.92 1.55
CA PHE A 41 0.16 6.71 0.92
C PHE A 41 1.39 5.81 0.70
N ILE A 42 1.82 5.65 -0.55
CA ILE A 42 2.94 4.78 -0.92
C ILE A 42 4.01 5.59 -1.64
N SER A 43 5.22 5.60 -1.08
CA SER A 43 6.42 6.03 -1.81
C SER A 43 7.16 4.81 -2.33
N VAL A 44 7.35 4.72 -3.65
CA VAL A 44 7.85 3.50 -4.30
C VAL A 44 8.76 3.75 -5.49
N ARG A 45 9.78 2.88 -5.66
CA ARG A 45 10.66 2.88 -6.85
C ARG A 45 10.16 1.91 -7.94
N ASN A 46 9.73 0.71 -7.58
CA ASN A 46 9.10 -0.24 -8.51
C ASN A 46 7.80 -0.79 -7.96
N LEU A 47 6.78 -0.87 -8.81
CA LEU A 47 5.43 -1.26 -8.43
C LEU A 47 4.86 -2.22 -9.49
N GLN A 48 4.33 -3.38 -9.07
CA GLN A 48 3.81 -4.37 -9.99
C GLN A 48 2.64 -5.15 -9.37
N GLY A 49 1.52 -5.27 -10.09
CA GLY A 49 0.38 -6.11 -9.69
C GLY A 49 -0.52 -5.50 -8.61
N PHE A 50 -1.78 -5.23 -8.98
CA PHE A 50 -2.85 -4.76 -8.10
C PHE A 50 -4.10 -5.63 -8.31
N GLY A 51 -4.82 -5.94 -7.24
CA GLY A 51 -6.08 -6.70 -7.24
C GLY A 51 -7.26 -5.89 -6.71
N ASN A 52 -8.39 -6.55 -6.37
CA ASN A 52 -9.64 -5.89 -5.98
C ASN A 52 -9.49 -4.90 -4.81
N LEU A 53 -9.90 -3.64 -5.03
CA LEU A 53 -9.91 -2.56 -4.03
C LEU A 53 -11.32 -1.98 -3.94
N GLU A 54 -11.88 -1.91 -2.73
CA GLU A 54 -13.22 -1.35 -2.51
C GLU A 54 -13.17 -0.28 -1.41
N GLY A 55 -13.74 0.90 -1.67
CA GLY A 55 -13.68 2.02 -0.72
C GLY A 55 -12.24 2.43 -0.36
N PHE A 56 -11.38 2.55 -1.37
CA PHE A 56 -9.95 2.77 -1.23
C PHE A 56 -9.52 4.14 -1.75
N ALA A 57 -8.60 4.80 -1.04
CA ALA A 57 -7.87 5.97 -1.49
C ALA A 57 -6.36 5.68 -1.56
N LEU A 58 -5.77 5.82 -2.75
CA LEU A 58 -4.33 5.69 -2.99
C LEU A 58 -3.70 7.02 -3.33
N ALA A 59 -2.61 7.36 -2.66
CA ALA A 59 -1.67 8.37 -3.11
C ALA A 59 -0.30 7.72 -3.36
N LEU A 60 0.18 7.85 -4.59
CA LEU A 60 1.42 7.22 -5.04
C LEU A 60 2.48 8.29 -5.29
N ASN A 61 3.66 8.11 -4.70
CA ASN A 61 4.83 8.93 -4.96
C ASN A 61 5.96 8.08 -5.53
N TRP A 62 6.47 8.45 -6.70
CA TRP A 62 7.55 7.73 -7.35
C TRP A 62 8.91 8.24 -6.88
N LEU A 63 9.70 7.35 -6.29
CA LEU A 63 11.07 7.66 -5.87
C LEU A 63 11.98 7.58 -7.10
N LYS A 64 12.63 8.70 -7.41
CA LYS A 64 13.64 8.79 -8.48
C LYS A 64 14.87 7.91 -8.22
#